data_AF-A0A8H2JIC0-F1
#
_entry.id   AF-A0A8H2JIC0-F1
#
_cell.length_a   1.000
_cell.length_b   1.000
_cell.length_c   1.000
_cell.angle_alpha   90.00
_cell.angle_beta   90.00
_cell.angle_gamma   90.00
#
_symmetry.space_group_name_H-M   'P 1'
#
loop_
_entity.id
_entity.type
_entity.pdbx_description
1 polymer ?
#
loop_
_entity_poly.entity_id
_entity_poly.type
_entity_poly.pdbx_seq_one_letter_code
_entity_poly.pdbx_strand_id
1 'polypeptide(L)'
;MAGNASSNRYGLDDTCMALPYIHIDGVCNRCGKALTGRQTQWCSRECSNELTRQHDWSWARNAAKQRDGDRCVRCGGNGSDQRPKQWRQVLSISDARKLGLDWPVTERPVDLFVAVGGPRPWLEVNHIDPRVGRGYGFGCHNHLSNLETLCHGCHVTETNRQAAERRGDPPAVVQIDLFSEVANA
;
A
#
# COMPACT_ATOMS: atom_id res chain seq x y z
N MET A 1 -23.00 3.00 13.89
CA MET A 1 -22.61 4.23 14.60
C MET A 1 -21.10 4.37 14.47
N ALA A 2 -20.61 5.14 13.49
CA ALA A 2 -19.18 5.40 13.38
C ALA A 2 -18.84 6.49 14.40
N GLY A 3 -18.21 6.10 15.51
CA GLY A 3 -17.68 7.05 16.48
C GLY A 3 -16.75 8.02 15.76
N ASN A 4 -16.97 9.31 15.98
CA ASN A 4 -16.14 10.36 15.42
C ASN A 4 -14.77 10.25 16.10
N ALA A 5 -13.86 9.45 15.53
CA ALA A 5 -12.52 9.28 16.08
C ALA A 5 -11.89 10.67 16.17
N SER A 6 -11.56 11.09 17.39
CA SER A 6 -10.84 12.34 17.59
C SER A 6 -9.50 12.25 16.89
N SER A 7 -9.15 13.30 16.16
CA SER A 7 -7.89 13.38 15.44
C SER A 7 -6.84 14.11 16.28
N ASN A 8 -5.66 13.52 16.37
CA ASN A 8 -4.53 14.12 17.06
C ASN A 8 -3.95 15.28 16.24
N ARG A 9 -2.93 15.95 16.79
CA ARG A 9 -2.27 17.12 16.16
C ARG A 9 -1.68 16.89 14.76
N TYR A 10 -1.57 15.64 14.31
CA TYR A 10 -1.12 15.28 12.96
C TYR A 10 -2.28 14.96 12.00
N GLY A 11 -3.54 15.14 12.43
CA GLY A 11 -4.72 14.73 11.66
C GLY A 11 -4.88 13.21 11.57
N LEU A 12 -4.29 12.47 12.51
CA LEU A 12 -4.34 11.01 12.62
C LEU A 12 -5.28 10.60 13.75
N ASP A 13 -5.77 9.37 13.74
CA ASP A 13 -6.56 8.83 14.86
C ASP A 13 -5.78 8.95 16.18
N ASP A 14 -6.43 9.39 17.26
CA ASP A 14 -5.84 9.44 18.61
C ASP A 14 -5.36 8.06 19.10
N THR A 15 -5.97 6.99 18.60
CA THR A 15 -5.59 5.60 18.89
C THR A 15 -4.46 5.08 17.98
N CYS A 16 -3.88 5.94 17.14
CA CYS A 16 -2.82 5.54 16.22
C CYS A 16 -1.61 4.96 16.96
N MET A 17 -1.38 3.66 16.75
CA MET A 17 -0.27 2.91 17.36
C MET A 17 1.13 3.41 16.96
N ALA A 18 1.23 4.25 15.92
CA ALA A 18 2.50 4.89 15.59
C ALA A 18 2.88 6.02 16.56
N LEU A 19 1.92 6.52 17.35
CA LEU A 19 2.08 7.68 18.21
C LEU A 19 1.61 7.41 19.65
N PRO A 20 2.10 6.35 20.32
CA PRO A 20 1.58 5.93 21.62
C PRO A 20 1.79 6.95 22.76
N TYR A 21 2.71 7.91 22.60
CA TYR A 21 3.03 8.91 23.63
C TYR A 21 2.60 10.32 23.23
N ILE A 22 1.68 10.48 22.26
CA ILE A 22 1.31 11.80 21.72
C ILE A 22 0.72 12.78 22.74
N HIS A 23 0.10 12.26 23.80
CA HIS A 23 -0.53 13.05 24.85
C HIS A 23 0.37 13.26 26.07
N ILE A 24 1.64 12.84 26.01
CA ILE A 24 2.58 12.97 27.12
C ILE A 24 3.59 14.04 26.78
N ASP A 25 3.61 15.10 27.58
CA ASP A 25 4.52 16.22 27.39
C ASP A 25 5.97 15.85 27.73
N GLY A 26 6.91 16.45 27.00
CA GLY A 26 8.36 16.28 27.26
C GLY A 26 8.95 14.95 26.83
N VAL A 27 8.18 14.07 26.17
CA VAL A 27 8.66 12.78 25.64
C VAL A 27 8.44 12.67 24.13
N CYS A 28 9.21 11.78 23.50
CA CYS A 28 9.07 11.46 22.08
C CYS A 28 7.75 10.76 21.81
N ASN A 29 6.95 11.29 20.87
CA ASN A 29 5.64 10.75 20.53
C ASN A 29 5.66 9.28 20.07
N ARG A 30 6.79 8.82 19.51
CA ARG A 30 6.95 7.44 19.03
C ARG A 30 7.40 6.48 20.11
N CYS A 31 8.49 6.80 20.82
CA CYS A 31 9.19 5.85 21.67
C CYS A 31 9.19 6.18 23.16
N GLY A 32 8.62 7.32 23.57
CA GLY A 32 8.52 7.71 24.98
C GLY A 32 9.82 8.21 25.61
N LYS A 33 10.93 8.27 24.86
CA LYS A 33 12.20 8.81 25.37
C LYS A 33 12.05 10.30 25.70
N ALA A 34 12.55 10.71 26.86
CA ALA A 34 12.62 12.12 27.26
C ALA A 34 13.30 12.97 26.20
N LEU A 35 12.67 14.08 25.85
CA LEU A 35 13.18 15.06 24.89
C LEU A 35 14.20 15.98 25.56
N THR A 36 15.14 16.48 24.78
CA THR A 36 16.23 17.32 25.28
C THR A 36 16.39 18.59 24.45
N GLY A 37 16.87 19.67 25.06
CA GLY A 37 17.12 20.93 24.38
C GLY A 37 15.87 21.50 23.70
N ARG A 38 15.92 21.65 22.37
CA ARG A 38 14.83 22.21 21.54
C ARG A 38 13.89 21.16 20.94
N GLN A 39 14.05 19.89 21.28
CA GLN A 39 13.20 18.82 20.77
C GLN A 39 11.80 18.92 21.40
N THR A 40 10.75 18.92 20.59
CA THR A 40 9.35 19.08 21.07
C THR A 40 8.43 17.92 20.72
N GLN A 41 8.86 17.00 19.86
CA GLN A 41 8.01 15.91 19.35
C GLN A 41 8.76 14.59 19.14
N TRP A 42 10.04 14.68 18.72
CA TRP A 42 10.82 13.53 18.28
C TRP A 42 12.20 13.56 18.94
N CYS A 43 12.62 12.43 19.51
CA CYS A 43 13.98 12.30 20.04
C CYS A 43 15.02 12.08 18.93
N SER A 44 14.61 11.66 17.75
CA SER A 44 15.49 11.37 16.61
C SER A 44 14.74 11.47 15.27
N ARG A 45 15.50 11.58 14.18
CA ARG A 45 14.97 11.52 12.82
C ARG A 45 14.33 10.17 12.49
N GLU A 46 14.82 9.09 13.11
CA GLU A 46 14.25 7.76 12.85
C GLU A 46 12.83 7.64 13.41
N CYS A 47 12.57 8.18 14.61
CA CYS A 47 11.23 8.22 15.17
C CYS A 47 10.25 9.03 14.29
N SER A 48 10.68 10.16 13.73
CA SER A 48 9.83 10.90 12.78
C SER A 48 9.67 10.17 11.45
N ASN A 49 10.73 9.53 10.93
CA ASN A 49 10.66 8.78 9.67
C ASN A 49 9.69 7.60 9.77
N GLU A 50 9.64 6.93 10.93
CA GLU A 50 8.72 5.82 11.15
C GLU A 50 7.26 6.24 11.04
N LEU A 51 6.91 7.44 11.53
CA LEU A 51 5.58 8.00 11.31
C LEU A 51 5.31 8.14 9.81
N THR A 52 6.24 8.74 9.05
CA THR A 52 6.10 8.95 7.61
C THR A 52 5.96 7.62 6.86
N ARG A 53 6.77 6.60 7.19
CA ARG A 53 6.70 5.24 6.60
C ARG A 53 5.36 4.52 6.86
N GLN A 54 4.55 5.00 7.79
CA GLN A 54 3.26 4.39 8.14
C GLN A 54 2.07 5.25 7.69
N HIS A 55 2.28 6.50 7.24
CA HIS A 55 1.18 7.45 7.04
C HIS A 55 1.26 8.21 5.73
N ASP A 56 2.45 8.51 5.22
CA ASP A 56 2.62 9.12 3.90
C ASP A 56 2.60 8.02 2.83
N TRP A 57 1.68 8.12 1.88
CA TRP A 57 1.49 7.08 0.86
C TRP A 57 2.77 6.75 0.09
N SER A 58 3.58 7.75 -0.28
CA SER A 58 4.80 7.47 -1.06
C SER A 58 5.80 6.66 -0.25
N TRP A 59 5.92 6.95 1.05
CA TRP A 59 6.85 6.26 1.94
C TRP A 59 6.30 4.91 2.39
N ALA A 60 5.02 4.84 2.74
CA ALA A 60 4.35 3.61 3.14
C ALA A 60 4.31 2.59 2.00
N ARG A 61 4.04 3.03 0.78
CA ARG A 61 4.13 2.19 -0.43
C ARG A 61 5.51 1.56 -0.59
N ASN A 62 6.57 2.37 -0.49
CA ASN A 62 7.94 1.88 -0.63
C ASN A 62 8.33 0.95 0.53
N ALA A 63 7.92 1.27 1.75
CA ALA A 63 8.16 0.44 2.92
C ALA A 63 7.39 -0.91 2.85
N ALA A 64 6.17 -0.94 2.29
CA ALA A 64 5.43 -2.17 2.04
C ALA A 64 6.15 -3.06 1.04
N LYS A 65 6.60 -2.50 -0.10
CA LYS A 65 7.40 -3.24 -1.10
C LYS A 65 8.68 -3.81 -0.50
N GLN A 66 9.41 -3.01 0.27
CA GLN A 66 10.63 -3.45 0.95
C GLN A 66 10.35 -4.56 1.97
N ARG A 67 9.30 -4.42 2.79
CA ARG A 67 8.88 -5.44 3.76
C ARG A 67 8.55 -6.77 3.07
N ASP A 68 7.90 -6.70 1.92
CA ASP A 68 7.46 -7.86 1.15
C ASP A 68 8.56 -8.40 0.21
N GLY A 69 9.79 -7.88 0.32
CA GLY A 69 10.95 -8.35 -0.43
C GLY A 69 10.84 -8.13 -1.94
N ASP A 70 10.15 -7.07 -2.36
CA ASP A 70 9.84 -6.78 -3.76
C ASP A 70 9.18 -7.97 -4.49
N ARG A 71 8.24 -8.64 -3.80
CA ARG A 71 7.45 -9.75 -4.31
C ARG A 71 5.97 -9.58 -3.99
N CYS A 72 5.14 -10.14 -4.86
CA CYS A 72 3.71 -10.28 -4.62
C CYS A 72 3.50 -11.23 -3.44
N VAL A 73 2.79 -10.79 -2.40
CA VAL A 73 2.51 -11.63 -1.22
C VAL A 73 1.52 -12.77 -1.51
N ARG A 74 0.78 -12.70 -2.63
CA ARG A 74 -0.21 -13.71 -3.02
C ARG A 74 0.39 -14.83 -3.88
N CYS A 75 1.23 -14.50 -4.86
CA CYS A 75 1.77 -15.47 -5.81
C CYS A 75 3.30 -15.61 -5.78
N GLY A 76 4.02 -14.78 -5.01
CA GLY A 76 5.48 -14.80 -4.89
C GLY A 76 6.24 -14.21 -6.10
N GLY A 77 5.54 -13.86 -7.18
CA GLY A 77 6.11 -13.25 -8.38
C GLY A 77 6.46 -11.77 -8.20
N ASN A 78 7.38 -11.25 -9.01
CA ASN A 78 7.74 -9.82 -9.01
C ASN A 78 6.95 -9.00 -10.05
N GLY A 79 5.99 -9.61 -10.76
CA GLY A 79 5.11 -8.97 -11.76
C GLY A 79 5.81 -8.51 -13.04
N SER A 80 7.12 -8.73 -13.17
CA SER A 80 7.90 -8.24 -14.32
C SER A 80 7.44 -8.83 -15.66
N ASP A 81 6.90 -10.05 -15.64
CA ASP A 81 6.32 -10.78 -16.76
C ASP A 81 5.02 -10.16 -17.26
N GLN A 82 4.25 -9.54 -16.36
CA GLN A 82 2.97 -8.93 -16.69
C GLN A 82 3.15 -7.60 -17.43
N ARG A 83 4.35 -6.99 -17.35
CA ARG A 83 4.65 -5.67 -17.91
C ARG A 83 4.26 -5.61 -19.38
N PRO A 84 3.41 -4.65 -19.81
CA PRO A 84 2.89 -4.68 -21.16
C PRO A 84 4.07 -4.45 -22.11
N LYS A 85 4.13 -5.23 -23.20
CA LYS A 85 5.33 -5.34 -24.05
C LYS A 85 5.84 -3.97 -24.55
N GLN A 86 4.92 -3.06 -24.85
CA GLN A 86 5.21 -1.67 -25.24
C GLN A 86 6.03 -0.88 -24.19
N TRP A 87 5.92 -1.22 -22.90
CA TRP A 87 6.69 -0.59 -21.83
C TRP A 87 8.12 -1.14 -21.68
N ARG A 88 8.46 -2.29 -22.31
CA ARG A 88 9.84 -2.80 -22.30
C ARG A 88 10.82 -1.88 -23.03
N GLN A 89 10.30 -1.07 -23.95
CA GLN A 89 11.07 -0.12 -24.77
C GLN A 89 11.06 1.31 -24.19
N VAL A 90 10.27 1.56 -23.13
CA VAL A 90 10.19 2.88 -22.49
C VAL A 90 11.39 3.05 -21.55
N LEU A 91 12.42 3.73 -22.07
CA LEU A 91 13.67 4.05 -21.36
C LEU A 91 13.69 5.51 -20.87
N SER A 92 12.66 6.30 -21.18
CA SER A 92 12.48 7.67 -20.71
C SER A 92 11.01 8.07 -20.62
N ILE A 93 10.70 9.16 -19.89
CA ILE A 93 9.36 9.79 -19.89
C ILE A 93 8.93 10.18 -21.32
N SER A 94 9.89 10.63 -22.12
CA SER A 94 9.65 11.01 -23.52
C SER A 94 9.18 9.83 -24.36
N ASP A 95 9.70 8.63 -24.12
CA ASP A 95 9.28 7.42 -24.84
C ASP A 95 7.85 7.01 -24.44
N ALA A 96 7.49 7.12 -23.16
CA ALA A 96 6.12 6.87 -22.70
C ALA A 96 5.11 7.81 -23.38
N ARG A 97 5.43 9.11 -23.44
CA ARG A 97 4.59 10.13 -24.10
C ARG A 97 4.43 9.87 -25.60
N LYS A 98 5.50 9.45 -26.30
CA LYS A 98 5.44 9.11 -27.73
C LYS A 98 4.53 7.92 -28.03
N LEU A 99 4.41 6.99 -27.09
CA LEU A 99 3.57 5.80 -27.24
C LEU A 99 2.10 6.02 -26.82
N GLY A 100 1.72 7.23 -26.43
CA GLY A 100 0.35 7.53 -25.98
C GLY A 100 -0.05 6.77 -24.71
N LEU A 101 0.93 6.34 -23.92
CA LEU A 101 0.70 5.60 -22.70
C LEU A 101 0.41 6.58 -21.56
N ASP A 102 -0.81 6.55 -21.04
CA ASP A 102 -1.21 7.40 -19.93
C ASP A 102 -0.43 6.98 -18.67
N TRP A 103 0.39 7.90 -18.17
CA TRP A 103 1.29 7.65 -17.04
C TRP A 103 0.44 7.48 -15.77
N PRO A 104 0.54 6.36 -15.01
CA PRO A 104 -0.09 6.32 -13.70
C PRO A 104 0.59 7.37 -12.84
N VAL A 105 -0.15 8.45 -12.56
CA VAL A 105 0.29 9.68 -11.86
C VAL A 105 0.91 9.40 -10.48
N THR A 106 0.87 8.15 -10.03
CA THR A 106 1.31 7.65 -8.73
C THR A 106 2.74 7.11 -8.69
N GLU A 107 3.48 7.03 -9.82
CA GLU A 107 4.89 6.60 -9.82
C GLU A 107 5.84 7.75 -10.24
N ARG A 108 6.92 7.96 -9.48
CA ARG A 108 7.95 8.94 -9.85
C ARG A 108 8.82 8.36 -10.97
N PRO A 109 9.18 9.15 -11.99
CA PRO A 109 10.01 8.70 -13.10
C PRO A 109 11.36 8.07 -12.70
N VAL A 110 11.98 8.54 -11.63
CA VAL A 110 13.29 8.04 -11.14
C VAL A 110 13.26 6.57 -10.74
N ASP A 111 12.08 6.05 -10.35
CA ASP A 111 11.88 4.66 -9.97
C ASP A 111 11.81 3.72 -11.17
N LEU A 112 11.94 4.23 -12.41
CA LEU A 112 12.02 3.46 -13.65
C LEU A 112 13.41 3.53 -14.34
N PHE A 113 14.26 4.51 -14.00
CA PHE A 113 15.49 4.83 -14.77
C PHE A 113 16.85 4.62 -14.08
N VAL A 114 16.93 4.28 -12.79
CA VAL A 114 18.20 3.82 -12.18
C VAL A 114 18.67 2.48 -12.78
N ALA A 115 19.61 2.54 -13.71
CA ALA A 115 20.16 1.43 -14.45
C ALA A 115 21.12 0.58 -13.61
N VAL A 116 20.62 -0.40 -12.84
CA VAL A 116 21.42 -1.52 -12.33
C VAL A 116 20.52 -2.77 -12.18
N GLY A 117 20.65 -3.75 -13.08
CA GLY A 117 20.22 -5.15 -12.86
C GLY A 117 18.72 -5.49 -13.02
N GLY A 118 18.37 -6.19 -14.11
CA GLY A 118 17.11 -6.94 -14.25
C GLY A 118 15.84 -6.13 -14.54
N PRO A 119 14.75 -6.78 -14.99
CA PRO A 119 13.47 -6.11 -15.13
C PRO A 119 12.95 -5.74 -13.73
N ARG A 120 12.66 -4.45 -13.52
CA ARG A 120 12.14 -3.96 -12.24
C ARG A 120 10.89 -4.74 -11.83
N PRO A 121 10.70 -5.00 -10.52
CA PRO A 121 9.45 -5.52 -10.00
C PRO A 121 8.31 -4.60 -10.45
N TRP A 122 7.31 -5.14 -11.14
CA TRP A 122 6.09 -4.41 -11.47
C TRP A 122 5.04 -4.77 -10.44
N LEU A 123 5.09 -4.03 -9.33
CA LEU A 123 4.29 -4.28 -8.15
C LEU A 123 3.47 -3.04 -7.79
N GLU A 124 2.22 -3.31 -7.44
CA GLU A 124 1.24 -2.36 -6.94
C GLU A 124 1.09 -2.61 -5.43
N VAL A 125 0.68 -1.58 -4.69
CA VAL A 125 0.40 -1.71 -3.25
C VAL A 125 -1.09 -1.51 -3.07
N ASN A 126 -1.72 -2.48 -2.41
CA ASN A 126 -3.14 -2.51 -2.14
C ASN A 126 -3.39 -2.20 -0.67
N HIS A 127 -4.54 -1.58 -0.37
CA HIS A 127 -5.07 -1.51 0.99
C HIS A 127 -5.89 -2.78 1.27
N ILE A 128 -5.57 -3.49 2.35
CA ILE A 128 -6.27 -4.72 2.76
C ILE A 128 -7.71 -4.37 3.15
N ASP A 129 -7.86 -3.43 4.09
CA ASP A 129 -9.11 -2.75 4.40
C ASP A 129 -9.25 -1.56 3.43
N PRO A 130 -10.19 -1.63 2.47
CA PRO A 130 -10.28 -0.65 1.40
C PRO A 130 -10.63 0.71 1.94
N ARG A 131 -9.98 1.75 1.44
CA ARG A 131 -10.33 3.13 1.79
C ARG A 131 -11.67 3.54 1.19
N VAL A 132 -12.47 4.25 1.99
CA VAL A 132 -13.67 4.96 1.52
C VAL A 132 -13.31 6.44 1.26
N GLY A 133 -13.44 6.92 0.01
CA GLY A 133 -13.20 8.32 -0.38
C GLY A 133 -12.06 8.53 -1.40
N ARG A 134 -11.68 9.80 -1.66
CA ARG A 134 -10.69 10.19 -2.69
C ARG A 134 -9.32 10.54 -2.10
N GLY A 135 -8.24 10.21 -2.83
CA GLY A 135 -6.85 10.65 -2.56
C GLY A 135 -5.91 9.59 -1.96
N TYR A 136 -4.60 9.86 -1.96
CA TYR A 136 -3.57 9.03 -1.33
C TYR A 136 -2.74 9.89 -0.36
N GLY A 137 -3.43 10.71 0.43
CA GLY A 137 -2.82 11.66 1.34
C GLY A 137 -2.28 11.00 2.60
N PHE A 138 -1.76 11.83 3.50
CA PHE A 138 -1.32 11.42 4.82
C PHE A 138 -2.48 10.86 5.65
N GLY A 139 -2.32 9.71 6.31
CA GLY A 139 -3.37 9.16 7.18
C GLY A 139 -3.14 7.73 7.69
N CYS A 140 -3.90 7.33 8.72
CA CYS A 140 -3.79 6.00 9.36
C CYS A 140 -4.13 4.82 8.44
N HIS A 141 -4.90 5.06 7.39
CA HIS A 141 -5.23 4.05 6.39
C HIS A 141 -3.98 3.51 5.65
N ASN A 142 -2.85 4.22 5.70
CA ASN A 142 -1.59 3.80 5.08
C ASN A 142 -0.67 2.99 6.02
N HIS A 143 -1.14 2.59 7.20
CA HIS A 143 -0.36 1.72 8.08
C HIS A 143 0.08 0.48 7.32
N LEU A 144 1.33 0.06 7.49
CA LEU A 144 1.90 -1.10 6.82
C LEU A 144 1.07 -2.35 7.07
N SER A 145 0.50 -2.52 8.28
CA SER A 145 -0.40 -3.62 8.59
C SER A 145 -1.66 -3.67 7.73
N ASN A 146 -2.06 -2.55 7.13
CA ASN A 146 -3.17 -2.44 6.19
C ASN A 146 -2.72 -2.42 4.71
N LEU A 147 -1.43 -2.66 4.42
CA LEU A 147 -0.90 -2.66 3.07
C LEU A 147 -0.41 -4.05 2.68
N GLU A 148 -0.65 -4.44 1.44
CA GLU A 148 -0.07 -5.63 0.81
C GLU A 148 0.54 -5.30 -0.55
N THR A 149 1.70 -5.89 -0.86
CA THR A 149 2.35 -5.75 -2.18
C THR A 149 1.86 -6.84 -3.12
N LEU A 150 1.32 -6.45 -4.28
CA LEU A 150 0.71 -7.36 -5.26
C LEU A 150 1.32 -7.15 -6.66
N CYS A 151 1.40 -8.21 -7.46
CA CYS A 151 1.57 -8.04 -8.91
C CYS A 151 0.26 -7.56 -9.55
N HIS A 152 0.32 -7.00 -10.75
CA HIS A 152 -0.84 -6.40 -11.42
C HIS A 152 -2.04 -7.35 -11.52
N GLY A 153 -1.84 -8.61 -11.93
CA GLY A 153 -2.91 -9.60 -12.04
C GLY A 153 -3.58 -9.94 -10.70
N CYS A 154 -2.80 -10.07 -9.63
CA CYS A 154 -3.35 -10.26 -8.28
C CYS A 154 -4.07 -9.00 -7.79
N HIS A 155 -3.51 -7.81 -8.07
CA HIS A 155 -4.12 -6.55 -7.67
C HIS A 155 -5.46 -6.27 -8.38
N VAL A 156 -5.57 -6.57 -9.67
CA VAL A 156 -6.83 -6.47 -10.41
C VAL A 156 -7.87 -7.43 -9.82
N THR A 157 -7.47 -8.67 -9.53
CA THR A 157 -8.36 -9.66 -8.90
C THR A 157 -8.90 -9.15 -7.56
N GLU A 158 -8.02 -8.64 -6.71
CA GLU A 158 -8.36 -8.12 -5.39
C GLU A 158 -9.21 -6.83 -5.47
N THR A 159 -8.84 -5.89 -6.34
CA THR A 159 -9.63 -4.66 -6.56
C THR A 159 -11.05 -4.98 -7.02
N ASN A 160 -11.21 -5.97 -7.90
CA ASN A 160 -12.52 -6.42 -8.35
C ASN A 160 -13.33 -7.06 -7.22
N ARG A 161 -12.69 -7.89 -6.38
CA ARG A 161 -13.31 -8.47 -5.17
C ARG A 161 -13.80 -7.37 -4.23
N GLN A 162 -12.94 -6.42 -3.87
CA GLN A 162 -13.30 -5.30 -3.01
C GLN A 162 -14.38 -4.40 -3.64
N ALA A 163 -14.40 -4.24 -4.96
CA ALA A 163 -15.43 -3.48 -5.65
C ALA A 163 -16.79 -4.19 -5.63
N ALA A 164 -16.81 -5.52 -5.75
CA ALA A 164 -18.01 -6.34 -5.61
C ALA A 164 -18.59 -6.24 -4.19
N GLU A 165 -17.74 -6.32 -3.17
CA GLU A 165 -18.15 -6.15 -1.77
C GLU A 165 -18.78 -4.78 -1.50
N ARG A 166 -18.21 -3.69 -2.05
CA ARG A 166 -18.80 -2.35 -1.94
C ARG A 166 -20.17 -2.22 -2.59
N ARG A 167 -20.45 -3.01 -3.63
CA ARG A 167 -21.78 -3.06 -4.28
C ARG A 167 -22.77 -3.94 -3.54
N GLY A 168 -22.31 -4.77 -2.60
CA GLY A 168 -23.12 -5.79 -1.95
C GLY A 168 -23.37 -7.00 -2.85
N ASP A 169 -22.53 -7.22 -3.87
CA ASP A 169 -22.63 -8.40 -4.73
C ASP A 169 -22.34 -9.65 -3.87
N PRO A 170 -23.14 -10.71 -3.96
CA PRO A 170 -22.86 -11.95 -3.23
C PRO A 170 -21.50 -12.51 -3.70
N PRO A 171 -20.70 -13.12 -2.80
CA PRO A 171 -19.47 -13.77 -3.21
C PRO A 171 -19.80 -14.82 -4.26
N ALA A 172 -18.98 -14.92 -5.31
CA ALA A 172 -19.12 -15.96 -6.31
C ALA A 172 -19.00 -17.33 -5.61
N VAL A 173 -20.14 -17.94 -5.30
CA VAL A 173 -20.20 -19.30 -4.81
C VAL A 173 -19.72 -20.19 -5.94
N VAL A 174 -18.56 -20.81 -5.75
CA VAL A 174 -18.14 -21.92 -6.62
C VAL A 174 -19.20 -23.00 -6.44
N GLN A 175 -20.04 -23.18 -7.45
CA GLN A 175 -20.98 -24.28 -7.52
C GLN A 175 -20.12 -25.54 -7.65
N ILE A 176 -19.82 -26.19 -6.52
CA ILE A 176 -19.22 -27.51 -6.54
C ILE A 176 -20.34 -28.43 -7.00
N ASP A 177 -20.33 -28.78 -8.28
CA ASP A 177 -21.24 -29.80 -8.82
C ASP A 177 -20.98 -31.10 -8.07
N LEU A 178 -21.85 -31.37 -7.10
CA LEU A 178 -21.92 -32.62 -6.37
C LEU A 178 -22.45 -33.67 -7.34
N PHE A 179 -21.61 -34.18 -8.24
CA PHE A 179 -21.91 -35.38 -9.01
C PHE A 179 -22.03 -36.56 -8.03
N SER A 180 -23.25 -36.78 -7.52
CA SER A 180 -23.60 -37.99 -6.81
C SER A 180 -23.56 -39.14 -7.81
N GLU A 181 -22.70 -40.11 -7.50
CA GLU A 181 -22.62 -41.41 -8.12
C GLU A 181 -24.01 -42.03 -8.22
N VAL A 182 -24.43 -42.36 -9.45
CA VAL A 182 -25.54 -43.27 -9.68
C VAL A 182 -25.15 -44.62 -9.10
N ALA A 183 -25.75 -44.92 -7.95
CA ALA A 183 -25.75 -46.24 -7.35
C ALA A 183 -26.38 -47.25 -8.31
N ASN A 184 -25.75 -48.42 -8.34
CA ASN A 184 -26.17 -49.65 -8.98
C ASN A 184 -27.69 -49.86 -9.02
N ALA A 185 -28.22 -50.15 -10.22
CA ALA A 185 -29.41 -50.94 -10.45
C ALA A 185 -29.22 -51.80 -11.71
#